data_AF-A0A6M0GBJ0-F1
#
_entry.id   AF-A0A6M0GBJ0-F1
#
_cell.length_a   1.000
_cell.length_b   1.000
_cell.length_c   1.000
_cell.angle_alpha   90.00
_cell.angle_beta   90.00
_cell.angle_gamma   90.00
#
_symmetry.space_group_name_H-M   'P 1'
#
loop_
_entity.id
_entity.type
_entity.pdbx_description
1 polymer ?
#
loop_
_entity_poly.entity_id
_entity_poly.type
_entity_poly.pdbx_seq_one_letter_code
_entity_poly.pdbx_strand_id
1 'polypeptide(L)'
;SKGSKVTKAGQTLDKISDAAQTTDKIADTGKAVDKINDAAKVTEQIGDFGGLSQIEKVVQFGKLTHTLKVKRIGDKIRLVICSECGSILEKIDQVLPNISPKGSTKSLHARLTKLKQHSIALEDKINVGKVPFKQIPAEVNQIAAHLKDLSKKYPEFDFSPSFVAKLDYDSLAKRLGFTKTNYKSHGQPVYRRGNEYITPDIDSHIGGVWKKADSVRNLGSRQTRMGTYDEHLNRIGD
;
A
#
# COMPACT_ATOMS: atom_id res chain seq x y z
N SER A 1 70.10 49.56 40.73
CA SER A 1 69.32 49.68 39.49
C SER A 1 68.31 48.54 39.43
N LYS A 2 67.05 48.85 39.10
CA LYS A 2 66.00 47.85 38.79
C LYS A 2 66.17 47.42 37.33
N GLY A 3 66.15 46.12 37.02
CA GLY A 3 66.16 45.63 35.64
C GLY A 3 65.91 44.11 35.53
N SER A 4 64.85 43.73 34.80
CA SER A 4 64.42 42.39 34.31
C SER A 4 64.18 41.30 35.37
N LYS A 5 62.96 40.90 35.79
CA LYS A 5 61.64 40.74 35.13
C LYS A 5 61.63 39.77 33.94
N VAL A 6 60.88 38.68 34.14
CA VAL A 6 60.13 37.86 33.15
C VAL A 6 60.96 36.97 32.21
N THR A 7 61.11 35.67 32.52
CA THR A 7 61.37 34.66 31.44
C THR A 7 60.91 33.22 31.68
N LYS A 8 60.48 32.78 32.88
CA LYS A 8 60.01 31.37 33.06
C LYS A 8 58.49 31.17 33.05
N ALA A 9 57.69 32.15 33.46
CA ALA A 9 56.23 32.02 33.46
C ALA A 9 55.60 32.17 32.05
N GLY A 10 56.16 33.03 31.19
CA GLY A 10 55.67 33.22 29.81
C GLY A 10 55.81 31.98 28.94
N GLN A 11 56.96 31.28 29.03
CA GLN A 11 57.21 30.03 28.28
C GLN A 11 56.31 28.86 28.70
N THR A 12 55.62 28.96 29.85
CA THR A 12 54.69 27.93 30.33
C THR A 12 53.26 28.25 29.90
N LEU A 13 52.88 29.53 29.81
CA LEU A 13 51.58 29.98 29.30
C LEU A 13 51.44 29.76 27.78
N ASP A 14 52.49 30.00 27.01
CA ASP A 14 52.46 29.80 25.54
C ASP A 14 52.26 28.31 25.20
N LYS A 15 52.90 27.39 25.94
CA LYS A 15 52.73 25.94 25.76
C LYS A 15 51.34 25.44 26.13
N ILE A 16 50.66 26.10 27.07
CA ILE A 16 49.28 25.76 27.47
C ILE A 16 48.29 26.28 26.43
N SER A 17 48.53 27.47 25.85
CA SER A 17 47.74 28.01 24.74
C SER A 17 47.84 27.11 23.50
N ASP A 18 49.04 26.65 23.15
CA ASP A 18 49.24 25.75 22.01
C ASP A 18 48.56 24.38 22.23
N ALA A 19 48.60 23.85 23.45
CA ALA A 19 47.88 22.63 23.81
C ALA A 19 46.35 22.79 23.74
N ALA A 20 45.82 23.94 24.20
CA ALA A 20 44.39 24.25 24.14
C ALA A 20 43.88 24.40 22.68
N GLN A 21 44.65 25.09 21.83
CA GLN A 21 44.36 25.18 20.39
C GLN A 21 44.42 23.81 19.69
N THR A 22 45.27 22.91 20.18
CA THR A 22 45.36 21.55 19.65
C THR A 22 44.14 20.71 20.05
N THR A 23 43.64 20.86 21.29
CA THR A 23 42.41 20.17 21.74
C THR A 23 41.15 20.66 21.03
N ASP A 24 41.02 21.96 20.75
CA ASP A 24 39.87 22.51 20.02
C ASP A 24 39.86 22.02 18.55
N LYS A 25 41.04 21.99 17.90
CA LYS A 25 41.18 21.41 16.56
C LYS A 25 40.84 19.92 16.53
N ILE A 26 41.19 19.16 17.56
CA ILE A 26 40.84 17.73 17.66
C ILE A 26 39.32 17.55 17.85
N ALA A 27 38.67 18.40 18.64
CA ALA A 27 37.21 18.37 18.82
C ALA A 27 36.45 18.73 17.52
N ASP A 28 36.93 19.72 16.78
CA ASP A 28 36.36 20.07 15.47
C ASP A 28 36.64 18.99 14.41
N THR A 29 37.81 18.34 14.45
CA THR A 29 38.10 17.19 13.61
C THR A 29 37.21 16.00 13.95
N GLY A 30 36.93 15.76 15.24
CA GLY A 30 35.98 14.72 15.68
C GLY A 30 34.56 14.97 15.18
N LYS A 31 34.05 16.21 15.29
CA LYS A 31 32.73 16.58 14.73
C LYS A 31 32.69 16.48 13.20
N ALA A 32 33.80 16.79 12.52
CA ALA A 32 33.91 16.61 11.07
C ALA A 32 33.92 15.13 10.68
N VAL A 33 34.63 14.28 11.45
CA VAL A 33 34.66 12.83 11.26
C VAL A 33 33.29 12.19 11.52
N ASP A 34 32.55 12.64 12.54
CA ASP A 34 31.18 12.17 12.80
C ASP A 34 30.23 12.53 11.65
N LYS A 35 30.31 13.76 11.12
CA LYS A 35 29.55 14.17 9.93
C LYS A 35 29.96 13.39 8.66
N ILE A 36 31.24 13.08 8.51
CA ILE A 36 31.75 12.25 7.41
C ILE A 36 31.27 10.80 7.55
N ASN A 37 31.23 10.26 8.77
CA ASN A 37 30.69 8.93 9.05
C ASN A 37 29.19 8.85 8.79
N ASP A 38 28.43 9.88 9.18
CA ASP A 38 27.01 9.99 8.85
C ASP A 38 26.77 10.13 7.34
N ALA A 39 27.57 10.95 6.65
CA ALA A 39 27.52 11.08 5.20
C ALA A 39 27.96 9.79 4.47
N ALA A 40 28.94 9.07 4.98
CA ALA A 40 29.39 7.77 4.46
C ALA A 40 28.29 6.72 4.63
N LYS A 41 27.58 6.71 5.76
CA LYS A 41 26.40 5.85 6.01
C LYS A 41 25.27 6.13 5.02
N VAL A 42 25.03 7.41 4.71
CA VAL A 42 24.07 7.84 3.68
C VAL A 42 24.54 7.42 2.29
N THR A 43 25.83 7.51 1.98
CA THR A 43 26.39 7.16 0.66
C THR A 43 26.40 5.65 0.43
N GLU A 44 26.68 4.86 1.46
CA GLU A 44 26.58 3.39 1.45
C GLU A 44 25.12 2.95 1.27
N GLN A 45 24.17 3.63 1.94
CA GLN A 45 22.74 3.45 1.68
C GLN A 45 22.35 3.80 0.24
N ILE A 46 22.86 4.90 -0.34
CA ILE A 46 22.59 5.33 -1.73
C ILE A 46 23.11 4.30 -2.75
N GLY A 47 24.29 3.70 -2.53
CA GLY A 47 24.82 2.61 -3.36
C GLY A 47 23.95 1.34 -3.32
N ASP A 48 23.31 1.07 -2.18
CA ASP A 48 22.46 -0.12 -1.96
C ASP A 48 21.05 0.01 -2.59
N PHE A 49 20.59 1.22 -2.93
CA PHE A 49 19.33 1.41 -3.68
C PHE A 49 19.37 0.77 -5.07
N GLY A 50 20.57 0.63 -5.67
CA GLY A 50 20.75 -0.13 -6.90
C GLY A 50 20.29 -1.59 -6.75
N GLY A 51 20.45 -2.17 -5.56
CA GLY A 51 19.99 -3.52 -5.25
C GLY A 51 18.49 -3.61 -4.96
N LEU A 52 17.81 -2.54 -4.50
CA LEU A 52 16.35 -2.57 -4.30
C LEU A 52 15.61 -2.84 -5.62
N SER A 53 16.17 -2.39 -6.74
CA SER A 53 15.65 -2.62 -8.09
C SER A 53 15.60 -4.11 -8.47
N GLN A 54 16.33 -4.98 -7.77
CA GLN A 54 16.35 -6.42 -8.00
C GLN A 54 15.37 -7.19 -7.09
N ILE A 55 14.73 -6.54 -6.12
CA ILE A 55 13.79 -7.20 -5.21
C ILE A 55 12.42 -7.28 -5.89
N GLU A 56 12.28 -8.30 -6.74
CA GLU A 56 11.06 -8.55 -7.49
C GLU A 56 10.44 -9.90 -7.10
N LYS A 57 9.12 -9.91 -6.87
CA LYS A 57 8.36 -11.14 -6.62
C LYS A 57 7.13 -11.22 -7.48
N VAL A 58 7.04 -12.30 -8.25
CA VAL A 58 5.86 -12.59 -9.06
C VAL A 58 4.72 -13.00 -8.14
N VAL A 59 3.57 -12.33 -8.31
CA VAL A 59 2.31 -12.62 -7.63
C VAL A 59 1.20 -12.66 -8.66
N GLN A 60 0.24 -13.56 -8.48
CA GLN A 60 -0.86 -13.74 -9.43
C GLN A 60 -2.18 -13.40 -8.74
N PHE A 61 -3.01 -12.59 -9.40
CA PHE A 61 -4.37 -12.24 -8.96
C PHE A 61 -5.32 -12.51 -10.12
N GLY A 62 -6.29 -13.41 -9.92
CA GLY A 62 -7.09 -13.92 -11.03
C GLY A 62 -6.22 -14.47 -12.17
N LYS A 63 -6.49 -13.96 -13.37
CA LYS A 63 -5.76 -14.32 -14.59
C LYS A 63 -4.53 -13.43 -14.85
N LEU A 64 -4.30 -12.44 -14.00
CA LEU A 64 -3.24 -11.45 -14.18
C LEU A 64 -2.01 -11.80 -13.34
N THR A 65 -0.85 -11.68 -13.98
CA THR A 65 0.45 -11.80 -13.34
C THR A 65 0.99 -10.42 -13.05
N HIS A 66 1.40 -10.20 -11.81
CA HIS A 66 1.99 -8.95 -11.35
C HIS A 66 3.36 -9.20 -10.74
N THR A 67 4.12 -8.13 -10.59
CA THR A 67 5.40 -8.16 -9.88
C THR A 67 5.37 -7.19 -8.72
N LEU A 68 5.49 -7.71 -7.50
CA LEU A 68 5.73 -6.91 -6.30
C LEU A 68 7.19 -6.44 -6.28
N LYS A 69 7.40 -5.14 -6.18
CA LYS A 69 8.72 -4.50 -6.15
C LYS A 69 8.82 -3.46 -5.05
N VAL A 70 10.04 -3.18 -4.62
CA VAL A 70 10.36 -2.01 -3.79
C VAL A 70 10.84 -0.90 -4.73
N LYS A 71 10.19 0.27 -4.68
CA LYS A 71 10.54 1.40 -5.57
C LYS A 71 10.60 2.71 -4.80
N ARG A 72 11.57 3.55 -5.15
CA ARG A 72 11.61 4.95 -4.70
C ARG A 72 10.65 5.79 -5.55
N ILE A 73 9.71 6.46 -4.90
CA ILE A 73 8.73 7.38 -5.48
C ILE A 73 8.85 8.69 -4.71
N GLY A 74 9.49 9.69 -5.32
CA GLY A 74 9.86 10.94 -4.64
C GLY A 74 10.90 10.70 -3.55
N ASP A 75 10.62 11.19 -2.35
CA ASP A 75 11.45 11.04 -1.15
C ASP A 75 11.22 9.68 -0.43
N LYS A 76 10.17 8.94 -0.81
CA LYS A 76 9.76 7.71 -0.11
C LYS A 76 10.00 6.45 -0.93
N ILE A 77 10.26 5.36 -0.22
CA ILE A 77 10.28 4.01 -0.71
C ILE A 77 8.89 3.40 -0.50
N ARG A 78 8.36 2.75 -1.54
CA ARG A 78 7.03 2.18 -1.60
C ARG A 78 7.07 0.73 -2.09
N LEU A 79 6.11 -0.07 -1.66
CA LEU A 79 5.81 -1.36 -2.24
C LEU A 79 4.85 -1.17 -3.42
N VAL A 80 5.27 -1.58 -4.61
CA VAL A 80 4.54 -1.36 -5.86
C VAL A 80 4.18 -2.71 -6.47
N ILE A 81 2.93 -2.85 -6.90
CA ILE A 81 2.47 -4.01 -7.68
C ILE A 81 2.51 -3.59 -9.15
N CYS A 82 3.47 -4.10 -9.91
CA CYS A 82 3.63 -3.82 -11.34
C CYS A 82 3.85 -2.31 -11.66
N SER A 83 4.43 -1.97 -12.82
CA SER A 83 4.69 -0.57 -13.16
C SER A 83 3.40 0.26 -13.31
N GLU A 84 2.31 -0.40 -13.68
CA GLU A 84 1.04 0.21 -14.08
C GLU A 84 -0.03 0.15 -12.98
N CYS A 85 0.13 -0.69 -11.96
CA CYS A 85 -0.89 -0.92 -10.95
C CYS A 85 -0.71 -0.04 -9.71
N GLY A 86 0.41 0.68 -9.58
CA GLY A 86 0.65 1.59 -8.46
C GLY A 86 1.04 0.88 -7.16
N SER A 87 0.92 1.61 -6.03
CA SER A 87 1.35 1.06 -4.74
C SER A 87 0.34 0.03 -4.20
N ILE A 88 0.84 -0.93 -3.43
CA ILE A 88 -0.02 -1.93 -2.77
C ILE A 88 -1.01 -1.27 -1.80
N LEU A 89 -0.58 -0.20 -1.12
CA LEU A 89 -1.40 0.50 -0.14
C LEU A 89 -2.57 1.22 -0.82
N GLU A 90 -2.32 1.93 -1.92
CA GLU A 90 -3.39 2.55 -2.73
C GLU A 90 -4.40 1.51 -3.19
N LYS A 91 -3.93 0.34 -3.65
CA LYS A 91 -4.80 -0.74 -4.10
C LYS A 91 -5.64 -1.32 -2.97
N ILE A 92 -5.05 -1.54 -1.79
CA ILE A 92 -5.83 -1.99 -0.63
C ILE A 92 -6.83 -0.90 -0.20
N ASP A 93 -6.46 0.38 -0.25
CA ASP A 93 -7.34 1.48 0.14
C ASP A 93 -8.50 1.72 -0.82
N GLN A 94 -8.33 1.35 -2.09
CA GLN A 94 -9.43 1.31 -3.06
C GLN A 94 -10.45 0.20 -2.74
N VAL A 95 -10.00 -0.92 -2.18
CA VAL A 95 -10.81 -2.14 -2.03
C VAL A 95 -11.40 -2.26 -0.63
N LEU A 96 -10.58 -2.09 0.42
CA LEU A 96 -10.92 -2.39 1.81
C LEU A 96 -12.18 -1.67 2.33
N PRO A 97 -12.41 -0.36 2.08
CA PRO A 97 -13.61 0.35 2.56
C PRO A 97 -14.93 -0.21 2.02
N ASN A 98 -14.85 -0.98 0.94
CA ASN A 98 -16.00 -1.57 0.26
C ASN A 98 -16.28 -3.01 0.72
N ILE A 99 -15.44 -3.57 1.59
CA ILE A 99 -15.56 -4.93 2.09
C ILE A 99 -16.07 -4.86 3.52
N SER A 100 -17.17 -5.55 3.82
CA SER A 100 -17.70 -5.56 5.17
C SER A 100 -16.79 -6.33 6.15
N PRO A 101 -16.54 -5.81 7.36
CA PRO A 101 -15.85 -6.53 8.42
C PRO A 101 -16.71 -7.61 9.07
N LYS A 102 -17.95 -7.81 8.60
CA LYS A 102 -18.94 -8.75 9.13
C LYS A 102 -19.49 -9.64 8.01
N GLY A 103 -20.16 -10.73 8.39
CA GLY A 103 -20.79 -11.63 7.43
C GLY A 103 -19.79 -12.42 6.58
N SER A 104 -20.16 -12.71 5.33
CA SER A 104 -19.40 -13.58 4.41
C SER A 104 -18.03 -13.02 4.02
N THR A 105 -17.86 -11.69 4.04
CA THR A 105 -16.62 -11.02 3.64
C THR A 105 -15.65 -10.74 4.78
N LYS A 106 -16.04 -11.04 6.04
CA LYS A 106 -15.21 -10.81 7.24
C LYS A 106 -13.79 -11.35 7.12
N SER A 107 -13.61 -12.56 6.58
CA SER A 107 -12.28 -13.17 6.40
C SER A 107 -11.42 -12.38 5.41
N LEU A 108 -12.01 -11.92 4.31
CA LEU A 108 -11.31 -11.13 3.30
C LEU A 108 -10.91 -9.77 3.86
N HIS A 109 -11.84 -9.09 4.54
CA HIS A 109 -11.56 -7.83 5.24
C HIS A 109 -10.39 -7.96 6.21
N ALA A 110 -10.39 -9.00 7.06
CA ALA A 110 -9.33 -9.23 8.03
C ALA A 110 -7.96 -9.47 7.37
N ARG A 111 -7.94 -10.23 6.27
CA ARG A 111 -6.70 -10.50 5.51
C ARG A 111 -6.13 -9.25 4.87
N LEU A 112 -6.97 -8.45 4.21
CA LEU A 112 -6.57 -7.19 3.59
C LEU A 112 -6.13 -6.16 4.63
N THR A 113 -6.80 -6.10 5.78
CA THR A 113 -6.37 -5.25 6.91
C THR A 113 -4.99 -5.64 7.41
N LYS A 114 -4.74 -6.94 7.61
CA LYS A 114 -3.42 -7.43 8.05
C LYS A 114 -2.34 -7.16 7.01
N LEU A 115 -2.65 -7.38 5.73
CA LEU A 115 -1.75 -7.06 4.62
C LEU A 115 -1.41 -5.57 4.61
N LYS A 116 -2.41 -4.68 4.75
CA LYS A 116 -2.20 -3.23 4.84
C LYS A 116 -1.25 -2.86 5.98
N GLN A 117 -1.50 -3.39 7.18
CA GLN A 117 -0.67 -3.13 8.36
C GLN A 117 0.77 -3.59 8.16
N HIS A 118 0.97 -4.78 7.59
CA HIS A 118 2.31 -5.31 7.31
C HIS A 118 3.03 -4.48 6.24
N SER A 119 2.32 -4.05 5.19
CA SER A 119 2.87 -3.19 4.15
C SER A 119 3.28 -1.81 4.69
N ILE A 120 2.43 -1.16 5.51
CA ILE A 120 2.77 0.10 6.18
C ILE A 120 4.02 -0.07 7.05
N ALA A 121 4.02 -1.09 7.92
CA ALA A 121 5.14 -1.33 8.83
C ALA A 121 6.47 -1.57 8.07
N LEU A 122 6.42 -2.28 6.94
CA LEU A 122 7.59 -2.51 6.11
C LEU A 122 8.05 -1.23 5.41
N GLU A 123 7.14 -0.49 4.77
CA GLU A 123 7.48 0.80 4.14
C GLU A 123 8.07 1.78 5.16
N ASP A 124 7.47 1.92 6.35
CA ASP A 124 7.97 2.82 7.38
C ASP A 124 9.38 2.41 7.82
N LYS A 125 9.58 1.13 8.17
CA LYS A 125 10.90 0.65 8.61
C LYS A 125 11.98 0.85 7.54
N ILE A 126 11.64 0.64 6.26
CA ILE A 126 12.57 0.87 5.14
C ILE A 126 12.88 2.38 5.02
N ASN A 127 11.86 3.23 5.05
CA ASN A 127 12.02 4.69 4.92
C ASN A 127 12.81 5.33 6.05
N VAL A 128 12.69 4.80 7.28
CA VAL A 128 13.48 5.28 8.43
C VAL A 128 14.83 4.57 8.58
N GLY A 129 15.23 3.73 7.62
CA GLY A 129 16.50 2.99 7.64
C GLY A 129 16.62 1.95 8.76
N LYS A 130 15.50 1.51 9.34
CA LYS A 130 15.45 0.52 10.44
C LYS A 130 15.47 -0.93 9.97
N VAL A 131 15.31 -1.20 8.67
CA VAL A 131 15.52 -2.54 8.10
C VAL A 131 16.89 -2.56 7.41
N PRO A 132 17.81 -3.44 7.84
CA PRO A 132 19.04 -3.69 7.10
C PRO A 132 18.68 -4.17 5.69
N PHE A 133 19.33 -3.62 4.67
CA PHE A 133 19.02 -3.91 3.27
C PHE A 133 18.93 -5.41 2.96
N LYS A 134 19.85 -6.22 3.49
CA LYS A 134 19.88 -7.68 3.38
C LYS A 134 18.60 -8.41 3.86
N GLN A 135 17.80 -7.77 4.72
CA GLN A 135 16.56 -8.33 5.27
C GLN A 135 15.33 -7.93 4.45
N ILE A 136 15.42 -6.89 3.63
CA ILE A 136 14.30 -6.39 2.80
C ILE A 136 13.73 -7.50 1.90
N PRO A 137 14.54 -8.33 1.20
CA PRO A 137 13.98 -9.41 0.39
C PRO A 137 13.12 -10.41 1.17
N ALA A 138 13.51 -10.74 2.40
CA ALA A 138 12.77 -11.67 3.25
C ALA A 138 11.42 -11.09 3.68
N GLU A 139 11.39 -9.80 4.04
CA GLU A 139 10.16 -9.09 4.39
C GLU A 139 9.21 -8.95 3.18
N VAL A 140 9.75 -8.63 2.00
CA VAL A 140 8.98 -8.61 0.75
C VAL A 140 8.41 -9.99 0.40
N ASN A 141 9.16 -11.07 0.66
CA ASN A 141 8.65 -12.44 0.50
C ASN A 141 7.45 -12.73 1.41
N GLN A 142 7.42 -12.19 2.64
CA GLN A 142 6.27 -12.35 3.53
C GLN A 142 5.03 -11.64 2.98
N ILE A 143 5.19 -10.42 2.44
CA ILE A 143 4.10 -9.73 1.74
C ILE A 143 3.63 -10.54 0.53
N ALA A 144 4.54 -11.05 -0.29
CA ALA A 144 4.21 -11.89 -1.44
C ALA A 144 3.47 -13.19 -1.02
N ALA A 145 3.86 -13.81 0.11
CA ALA A 145 3.18 -14.97 0.64
C ALA A 145 1.73 -14.65 1.09
N HIS A 146 1.52 -13.50 1.72
CA HIS A 146 0.17 -13.03 2.06
C HIS A 146 -0.69 -12.80 0.82
N LEU A 147 -0.12 -12.19 -0.22
CA LEU A 147 -0.79 -11.99 -1.51
C LEU A 147 -1.15 -13.33 -2.18
N LYS A 148 -0.24 -14.30 -2.15
CA LYS A 148 -0.47 -15.64 -2.68
C LYS A 148 -1.58 -16.38 -1.91
N ASP A 149 -1.61 -16.28 -0.58
CA ASP A 149 -2.69 -16.87 0.23
C ASP A 149 -4.04 -16.22 -0.07
N LEU A 150 -4.06 -14.91 -0.30
CA LEU A 150 -5.25 -14.17 -0.70
C LEU A 150 -5.78 -14.69 -2.05
N SER A 151 -4.91 -14.74 -3.06
CA SER A 151 -5.23 -15.25 -4.40
C SER A 151 -5.71 -16.71 -4.37
N LYS A 152 -5.07 -17.57 -3.55
CA LYS A 152 -5.49 -18.97 -3.41
C LYS A 152 -6.90 -19.10 -2.81
N LYS A 153 -7.23 -18.28 -1.81
CA LYS A 153 -8.54 -18.33 -1.12
C LYS A 153 -9.64 -17.64 -1.89
N TYR A 154 -9.27 -16.66 -2.70
CA TYR A 154 -10.18 -15.87 -3.51
C TYR A 154 -9.60 -15.83 -4.93
N PRO A 155 -9.80 -16.89 -5.74
CA PRO A 155 -9.21 -16.98 -7.08
C PRO A 155 -9.63 -15.84 -8.01
N GLU A 156 -10.86 -15.34 -7.84
CA GLU A 156 -11.38 -14.19 -8.58
C GLU A 156 -10.93 -12.84 -7.98
N PHE A 157 -10.19 -12.85 -6.86
CA PHE A 157 -9.67 -11.62 -6.26
C PHE A 157 -8.70 -10.96 -7.22
N ASP A 158 -9.04 -9.74 -7.58
CA ASP A 158 -8.13 -8.74 -8.06
C ASP A 158 -8.39 -7.43 -7.30
N PHE A 159 -7.46 -6.49 -7.40
CA PHE A 159 -7.66 -5.16 -6.83
C PHE A 159 -8.54 -4.26 -7.73
N SER A 160 -9.38 -4.84 -8.59
CA SER A 160 -10.25 -4.07 -9.47
C SER A 160 -11.52 -3.61 -8.75
N PRO A 161 -12.08 -2.45 -9.14
CA PRO A 161 -13.39 -2.02 -8.66
C PRO A 161 -14.51 -3.05 -8.91
N SER A 162 -14.40 -3.83 -10.00
CA SER A 162 -15.39 -4.86 -10.35
C SER A 162 -15.43 -6.02 -9.35
N PHE A 163 -14.27 -6.47 -8.86
CA PHE A 163 -14.19 -7.52 -7.85
C PHE A 163 -14.72 -7.04 -6.51
N VAL A 164 -14.33 -5.83 -6.11
CA VAL A 164 -14.80 -5.16 -4.90
C VAL A 164 -16.32 -5.16 -4.81
N ALA A 165 -16.95 -4.85 -5.93
CA ALA A 165 -18.38 -4.71 -6.02
C ALA A 165 -19.15 -6.03 -5.92
N LYS A 166 -18.49 -7.16 -6.25
CA LYS A 166 -19.03 -8.52 -6.13
C LYS A 166 -19.07 -9.05 -4.70
N LEU A 167 -18.31 -8.45 -3.77
CA LEU A 167 -18.05 -9.03 -2.45
C LEU A 167 -19.18 -8.84 -1.45
N ASP A 168 -19.85 -7.70 -1.47
CA ASP A 168 -20.96 -7.41 -0.54
C ASP A 168 -22.00 -6.52 -1.21
N TYR A 169 -22.90 -7.18 -1.96
CA TYR A 169 -23.99 -6.51 -2.64
C TYR A 169 -24.95 -5.80 -1.68
N ASP A 170 -25.11 -6.25 -0.44
CA ASP A 170 -25.99 -5.58 0.53
C ASP A 170 -25.42 -4.20 0.88
N SER A 171 -24.12 -4.14 1.22
CA SER A 171 -23.44 -2.89 1.53
C SER A 171 -23.32 -1.98 0.31
N LEU A 172 -23.05 -2.53 -0.87
CA LEU A 172 -22.94 -1.75 -2.10
C LEU A 172 -24.28 -1.14 -2.50
N ALA A 173 -25.36 -1.93 -2.50
CA ALA A 173 -26.71 -1.43 -2.75
C ALA A 173 -27.09 -0.33 -1.76
N LYS A 174 -26.78 -0.51 -0.47
CA LYS A 174 -27.04 0.49 0.57
C LYS A 174 -26.35 1.82 0.30
N ARG A 175 -25.08 1.81 -0.16
CA ARG A 175 -24.35 3.04 -0.52
C ARG A 175 -24.90 3.74 -1.74
N LEU A 176 -25.48 2.99 -2.67
CA LEU A 176 -26.21 3.53 -3.81
C LEU A 176 -27.62 4.04 -3.44
N GLY A 177 -28.00 3.98 -2.16
CA GLY A 177 -29.31 4.39 -1.67
C GLY A 177 -30.43 3.36 -1.92
N PHE A 178 -30.08 2.11 -2.20
CA PHE A 178 -31.03 1.03 -2.37
C PHE A 178 -31.26 0.29 -1.05
N THR A 179 -32.48 -0.17 -0.84
CA THR A 179 -32.88 -1.03 0.28
C THR A 179 -33.12 -2.44 -0.21
N LYS A 180 -32.66 -3.44 0.55
CA LYS A 180 -32.90 -4.85 0.25
C LYS A 180 -34.39 -5.17 0.31
N THR A 181 -34.89 -5.89 -0.67
CA THR A 181 -36.27 -6.38 -0.73
C THR A 181 -36.33 -7.85 -0.32
N ASN A 182 -37.55 -8.40 -0.18
CA ASN A 182 -37.75 -9.83 0.04
C ASN A 182 -37.73 -10.66 -1.26
N TYR A 183 -37.54 -10.01 -2.42
CA TYR A 183 -37.50 -10.68 -3.70
C TYR A 183 -36.10 -11.19 -4.04
N LYS A 184 -36.07 -12.20 -4.91
CA LYS A 184 -34.85 -12.70 -5.53
C LYS A 184 -35.02 -12.76 -7.05
N SER A 185 -33.93 -12.51 -7.77
CA SER A 185 -33.84 -12.75 -9.21
C SER A 185 -32.71 -13.76 -9.45
N HIS A 186 -33.02 -14.91 -10.07
CA HIS A 186 -32.05 -16.00 -10.28
C HIS A 186 -31.26 -16.38 -9.03
N GLY A 187 -31.95 -16.43 -7.88
CA GLY A 187 -31.36 -16.75 -6.57
C GLY A 187 -30.61 -15.59 -5.88
N GLN A 188 -30.40 -14.46 -6.56
CA GLN A 188 -29.71 -13.28 -6.03
C GLN A 188 -30.69 -12.30 -5.36
N PRO A 189 -30.26 -11.57 -4.31
CA PRO A 189 -31.10 -10.57 -3.65
C PRO A 189 -31.43 -9.40 -4.59
N VAL A 190 -32.68 -8.93 -4.51
CA VAL A 190 -33.12 -7.72 -5.22
C VAL A 190 -33.16 -6.54 -4.26
N TYR A 191 -32.64 -5.40 -4.71
CA TYR A 191 -32.67 -4.14 -3.97
C TYR A 191 -33.49 -3.11 -4.74
N ARG A 192 -34.09 -2.15 -4.02
CA ARG A 192 -34.98 -1.13 -4.59
C ARG A 192 -34.60 0.27 -4.13
N ARG A 193 -34.70 1.25 -5.05
CA ARG A 193 -34.65 2.69 -4.79
C ARG A 193 -35.68 3.39 -5.69
N GLY A 194 -36.73 3.96 -5.12
CA GLY A 194 -37.83 4.53 -5.92
C GLY A 194 -38.48 3.45 -6.80
N ASN A 195 -38.48 3.66 -8.12
CA ASN A 195 -38.94 2.70 -9.13
C ASN A 195 -37.79 1.89 -9.77
N GLU A 196 -36.55 2.04 -9.29
CA GLU A 196 -35.41 1.28 -9.78
C GLU A 196 -35.19 0.03 -8.92
N TYR A 197 -34.88 -1.08 -9.59
CA TYR A 197 -34.54 -2.35 -8.98
C TYR A 197 -33.19 -2.82 -9.51
N ILE A 198 -32.32 -3.29 -8.62
CA ILE A 198 -31.03 -3.87 -8.97
C ILE A 198 -30.88 -5.27 -8.38
N THR A 199 -30.16 -6.12 -9.10
CA THR A 199 -29.72 -7.43 -8.60
C THR A 199 -28.26 -7.67 -9.03
N PRO A 200 -27.46 -8.38 -8.23
CA PRO A 200 -26.11 -8.78 -8.58
C PRO A 200 -25.97 -9.38 -9.99
N ASP A 201 -24.96 -8.95 -10.75
CA ASP A 201 -24.55 -9.58 -11.99
C ASP A 201 -23.51 -10.69 -11.73
N ILE A 202 -24.01 -11.86 -11.34
CA ILE A 202 -23.18 -13.04 -11.06
C ILE A 202 -22.63 -13.72 -12.32
N ASP A 203 -23.26 -13.51 -13.48
CA ASP A 203 -22.89 -14.19 -14.73
C ASP A 203 -21.69 -13.49 -15.40
N SER A 204 -21.52 -12.18 -15.17
CA SER A 204 -20.29 -11.41 -15.37
C SER A 204 -19.59 -11.53 -16.74
N HIS A 205 -20.28 -11.92 -17.81
CA HIS A 205 -19.67 -12.07 -19.15
C HIS A 205 -19.03 -10.78 -19.70
N ILE A 206 -19.52 -9.61 -19.26
CA ILE A 206 -19.11 -8.27 -19.75
C ILE A 206 -18.53 -7.41 -18.60
N GLY A 207 -18.25 -8.01 -17.43
CA GLY A 207 -17.68 -7.28 -16.28
C GLY A 207 -18.66 -6.41 -15.49
N GLY A 208 -19.97 -6.67 -15.58
CA GLY A 208 -20.99 -5.96 -14.81
C GLY A 208 -21.04 -6.34 -13.33
N VAL A 209 -21.55 -5.41 -12.53
CA VAL A 209 -21.82 -5.58 -11.09
C VAL A 209 -23.32 -5.69 -10.84
N TRP A 210 -24.12 -4.90 -11.57
CA TRP A 210 -25.55 -4.81 -11.38
C TRP A 210 -26.30 -5.07 -12.68
N LYS A 211 -27.36 -5.86 -12.60
CA LYS A 211 -28.46 -5.81 -13.55
C LYS A 211 -29.50 -4.84 -13.00
N LYS A 212 -29.98 -3.89 -13.82
CA LYS A 212 -31.00 -2.90 -13.41
C LYS A 212 -32.28 -3.04 -14.23
N ALA A 213 -33.42 -2.83 -13.58
CA ALA A 213 -34.72 -2.72 -14.24
C ALA A 213 -35.67 -1.78 -13.46
N ASP A 214 -36.83 -1.50 -14.04
CA ASP A 214 -37.94 -0.74 -13.45
C ASP A 214 -38.93 -1.61 -12.65
N SER A 215 -38.75 -2.93 -12.69
CA SER A 215 -39.52 -3.89 -11.89
C SER A 215 -38.74 -5.16 -11.60
N VAL A 216 -39.11 -5.87 -10.54
CA VAL A 216 -38.53 -7.18 -10.18
C VAL A 216 -38.68 -8.19 -11.32
N ARG A 217 -39.85 -8.20 -11.99
CA ARG A 217 -40.12 -9.10 -13.12
C ARG A 217 -39.15 -8.86 -14.28
N ASN A 218 -38.83 -7.60 -14.54
CA ASN A 218 -37.94 -7.21 -15.63
C ASN A 218 -36.47 -7.53 -15.35
N LEU A 219 -36.08 -7.78 -14.10
CA LEU A 219 -34.74 -8.31 -13.79
C LEU A 219 -34.52 -9.75 -14.26
N GLY A 220 -35.60 -10.49 -14.56
CA GLY A 220 -35.52 -11.92 -14.87
C GLY A 220 -35.05 -12.23 -16.30
N SER A 221 -35.04 -11.26 -17.22
CA SER A 221 -34.73 -11.48 -18.63
C SER A 221 -33.86 -10.34 -19.19
N ARG A 222 -32.95 -10.69 -20.12
CA ARG A 222 -32.11 -9.72 -20.84
C ARG A 222 -32.94 -8.77 -21.72
N GLN A 223 -34.06 -9.24 -22.28
CA GLN A 223 -34.92 -8.44 -23.14
C GLN A 223 -35.73 -7.38 -22.38
N THR A 224 -35.98 -7.60 -21.09
CA THR A 224 -36.82 -6.73 -20.28
C THR A 224 -36.05 -5.87 -19.28
N ARG A 225 -34.81 -6.23 -18.94
CA ARG A 225 -33.93 -5.41 -18.10
C ARG A 225 -33.43 -4.18 -18.86
N MET A 226 -33.13 -3.11 -18.13
CA MET A 226 -32.61 -1.86 -18.70
C MET A 226 -31.11 -1.92 -19.04
N GLY A 227 -30.43 -2.98 -18.59
CA GLY A 227 -29.05 -3.30 -18.96
C GLY A 227 -28.20 -3.83 -17.81
N THR A 228 -26.92 -3.94 -18.12
CA THR A 228 -25.81 -4.31 -17.23
C THR A 228 -25.01 -3.04 -16.88
N TYR A 229 -24.67 -2.90 -15.60
CA TYR A 229 -24.08 -1.69 -15.04
C TYR A 229 -22.84 -2.02 -14.21
N ASP A 230 -21.92 -1.07 -14.14
CA ASP A 230 -20.79 -1.09 -13.21
C ASP A 230 -21.23 -0.84 -11.76
N GLU A 231 -20.28 -0.81 -10.82
CA GLU A 231 -20.54 -0.59 -9.39
C GLU A 231 -21.19 0.76 -9.04
N HIS A 232 -21.10 1.73 -9.95
CA HIS A 232 -21.60 3.11 -9.79
C HIS A 232 -22.92 3.35 -10.53
N LEU A 233 -23.50 2.32 -11.15
CA LEU A 233 -24.69 2.41 -12.00
C LEU A 233 -24.47 3.21 -13.30
N ASN A 234 -23.25 3.21 -13.84
CA ASN A 234 -23.03 3.55 -15.24
C ASN A 234 -23.32 2.34 -16.11
N ARG A 235 -24.10 2.53 -17.19
CA ARG A 235 -24.49 1.43 -18.09
C ARG A 235 -23.31 1.04 -18.96
N ILE A 236 -22.98 -0.25 -18.99
CA ILE A 236 -21.85 -0.80 -19.77
C ILE A 236 -22.30 -1.77 -20.87
N GLY A 237 -23.57 -2.19 -20.86
CA GLY A 237 -24.11 -3.06 -21.89
C GLY A 237 -25.54 -3.49 -21.60
N ASP A 238 -26.04 -4.39 -22.43
CA ASP A 238 -27.30 -5.09 -22.22
C ASP A 238 -27.15 -6.42 -21.50
#